data_AF-A0A8H5LG76-F1
#
_entry.id   AF-A0A8H5LG76-F1
#
_cell.length_a   1.000
_cell.length_b   1.000
_cell.length_c   1.000
_cell.angle_alpha   90.00
_cell.angle_beta   90.00
_cell.angle_gamma   90.00
#
_symmetry.space_group_name_H-M   'P 1'
#
loop_
_entity.id
_entity.type
_entity.pdbx_description
1 polymer ?
#
loop_
_entity_poly.entity_id
_entity_poly.type
_entity_poly.pdbx_seq_one_letter_code
_entity_poly.pdbx_strand_id
1 'polypeptide(L)'
;MSAESAARAITADISDRCPEEDVRLVVRRRNELWELLASTLLRFEDDCDMIVDLLAAIRSLPSMDSTPWWVAYPQPSDSLCELPGFHIVWQSCYQALRCECGGCDDQHFLTDKKYYRRAGTAEAKMYVRGIPGITEFWAYKTINLICVLDKHRELDEHLEFFIHEIHGWLQTAGPKLAETLDSNQVKSFVRAVRGRRDKSYEISVTMFQHWQHWKKSFLEVSFDEDFLSSEGRELARECHDIMKGQNIKLPSFF
;
A
#
# COMPACT_ATOMS: atom_id res chain seq x y z
N MET A 1 8.94 -26.79 -0.71
CA MET A 1 8.18 -26.56 0.53
C MET A 1 6.96 -25.72 0.16
N SER A 2 5.76 -26.01 0.66
CA SER A 2 4.54 -25.25 0.32
C SER A 2 4.36 -24.03 1.25
N ALA A 3 3.68 -22.98 0.78
CA ALA A 3 3.36 -21.81 1.62
C ALA A 3 2.57 -22.20 2.88
N GLU A 4 1.67 -23.18 2.78
CA GLU A 4 0.92 -23.72 3.93
C GLU A 4 1.82 -24.42 4.96
N SER A 5 2.76 -25.25 4.49
CA SER A 5 3.72 -25.92 5.39
C SER A 5 4.64 -24.91 6.08
N ALA A 6 5.06 -23.85 5.37
CA ALA A 6 5.88 -22.79 5.92
C ALA A 6 5.07 -21.96 6.94
N ALA A 7 3.83 -21.58 6.60
CA ALA A 7 2.93 -20.86 7.50
C ALA A 7 2.77 -21.61 8.83
N ARG A 8 2.44 -22.91 8.78
CA ARG A 8 2.33 -23.74 10.00
C ARG A 8 3.62 -23.77 10.81
N ALA A 9 4.76 -23.89 10.14
CA ALA A 9 6.06 -23.98 10.82
C ALA A 9 6.42 -22.67 11.52
N ILE A 10 6.26 -21.52 10.86
CA ILE A 10 6.67 -20.22 11.41
C ILE A 10 5.68 -19.67 12.45
N THR A 11 4.43 -20.12 12.43
CA THR A 11 3.42 -19.71 13.42
C THR A 11 3.28 -20.70 14.58
N ALA A 12 3.94 -21.86 14.54
CA ALA A 12 3.80 -22.92 15.56
C ALA A 12 4.11 -22.39 16.97
N ASP A 13 5.21 -21.66 17.12
CA ASP A 13 5.70 -21.15 18.42
C ASP A 13 4.96 -19.89 18.92
N ILE A 14 4.03 -19.37 18.11
CA ILE A 14 3.14 -18.24 18.44
C ILE A 14 1.74 -18.77 18.84
N SER A 15 1.43 -20.03 18.46
CA SER A 15 0.12 -20.64 18.59
C SER A 15 -0.05 -21.50 19.85
N ASP A 16 0.98 -21.65 20.69
CA ASP A 16 0.91 -22.52 21.86
C ASP A 16 0.25 -21.83 23.07
N ARG A 17 -0.55 -22.60 23.82
CA ARG A 17 -1.41 -22.10 24.92
C ARG A 17 -0.56 -21.53 26.06
N CYS A 18 -0.33 -20.23 25.98
CA CYS A 18 0.45 -19.48 26.94
C CYS A 18 -0.39 -19.05 28.15
N PRO A 19 0.09 -19.23 29.40
CA PRO A 19 -0.52 -18.63 30.59
C PRO A 19 -0.57 -17.09 30.49
N GLU A 20 -1.47 -16.44 31.24
CA GLU A 20 -1.74 -14.98 31.17
C GLU A 20 -0.50 -14.06 31.29
N GLU A 21 0.59 -14.51 31.93
CA GLU A 21 1.86 -13.75 32.01
C GLU A 21 2.63 -13.68 30.67
N ASP A 22 2.24 -14.48 29.68
CA ASP A 22 3.00 -14.74 28.45
C ASP A 22 2.32 -14.17 27.18
N VAL A 23 1.17 -13.51 27.32
CA VAL A 23 0.47 -12.78 26.23
C VAL A 23 1.38 -11.72 25.60
N ARG A 24 2.19 -11.03 26.42
CA ARG A 24 3.15 -10.02 25.93
C ARG A 24 4.23 -10.65 25.05
N LEU A 25 4.67 -11.87 25.35
CA LEU A 25 5.66 -12.58 24.55
C LEU A 25 5.05 -13.05 23.23
N VAL A 26 3.82 -13.56 23.24
CA VAL A 26 3.07 -13.94 22.03
C VAL A 26 2.90 -12.75 21.10
N VAL A 27 2.45 -11.60 21.63
CA VAL A 27 2.33 -10.35 20.87
C VAL A 27 3.68 -9.88 20.32
N ARG A 28 4.75 -9.97 21.13
CA ARG A 28 6.10 -9.61 20.71
C ARG A 28 6.60 -10.50 19.56
N ARG A 29 6.53 -11.84 19.70
CA ARG A 29 6.94 -12.79 18.66
C ARG A 29 6.14 -12.62 17.38
N ARG A 30 4.84 -12.37 17.50
CA ARG A 30 3.97 -12.03 16.37
C ARG A 30 4.46 -10.78 15.65
N ASN A 31 4.75 -9.70 16.40
CA ASN A 31 5.25 -8.46 15.80
C ASN A 31 6.64 -8.65 15.18
N GLU A 32 7.53 -9.42 15.80
CA GLU A 32 8.84 -9.79 15.23
C GLU A 32 8.68 -10.55 13.90
N LEU A 33 7.70 -11.46 13.81
CA LEU A 33 7.36 -12.12 12.54
C LEU A 33 6.80 -11.13 11.51
N TRP A 34 5.89 -10.23 11.89
CA TRP A 34 5.37 -9.20 11.00
C TRP A 34 6.47 -8.25 10.49
N GLU A 35 7.37 -7.82 11.36
CA GLU A 35 8.51 -6.96 11.02
C GLU A 35 9.44 -7.66 10.05
N LEU A 36 9.73 -8.94 10.27
CA LEU A 36 10.53 -9.75 9.35
C LEU A 36 9.87 -9.81 7.97
N LEU A 37 8.60 -10.22 7.89
CA LEU A 37 7.90 -10.36 6.61
C LEU A 37 7.76 -9.01 5.88
N ALA A 38 7.41 -7.94 6.60
CA ALA A 38 7.29 -6.60 6.02
C ALA A 38 8.65 -6.06 5.52
N SER A 39 9.71 -6.23 6.31
CA SER A 39 11.06 -5.78 5.93
C SER A 39 11.59 -6.55 4.73
N THR A 40 11.34 -7.86 4.66
CA THR A 40 11.74 -8.68 3.52
C THR A 40 11.01 -8.24 2.24
N LEU A 41 9.70 -7.98 2.30
CA LEU A 41 8.93 -7.44 1.17
C LEU A 41 9.47 -6.09 0.65
N LEU A 42 9.97 -5.24 1.55
CA LEU A 42 10.51 -3.91 1.18
C LEU A 42 11.95 -3.98 0.66
N ARG A 43 12.72 -5.00 1.05
CA ARG A 43 14.13 -5.18 0.68
C ARG A 43 14.33 -6.06 -0.56
N PHE A 44 13.52 -7.10 -0.76
CA PHE A 44 13.74 -8.13 -1.78
C PHE A 44 12.55 -8.23 -2.73
N GLU A 45 12.76 -7.85 -4.00
CA GLU A 45 11.72 -7.88 -5.05
C GLU A 45 11.36 -9.32 -5.45
N ASP A 46 12.36 -10.18 -5.60
CA ASP A 46 12.21 -11.55 -6.11
C ASP A 46 11.36 -12.44 -5.20
N ASP A 47 11.35 -12.16 -3.89
CA ASP A 47 10.60 -12.93 -2.90
C ASP A 47 9.17 -12.43 -2.67
N CYS A 48 8.75 -11.38 -3.38
CA CYS A 48 7.50 -10.69 -3.10
C CYS A 48 6.28 -11.60 -3.20
N ASP A 49 6.12 -12.37 -4.29
CA ASP A 49 5.00 -13.29 -4.42
C ASP A 49 5.03 -14.40 -3.37
N MET A 50 6.21 -14.95 -3.08
CA MET A 50 6.38 -15.99 -2.06
C MET A 50 5.94 -15.51 -0.68
N ILE A 51 6.32 -14.28 -0.29
CA ILE A 51 5.98 -13.73 1.02
C ILE A 51 4.50 -13.36 1.10
N VAL A 52 3.91 -12.79 0.04
CA VAL A 52 2.47 -12.49 0.05
C VAL A 52 1.64 -13.79 0.03
N ASP A 53 2.08 -14.83 -0.67
CA ASP A 53 1.46 -16.15 -0.63
C ASP A 53 1.58 -16.78 0.77
N LEU A 54 2.71 -16.56 1.47
CA LEU A 54 2.88 -16.97 2.87
C LEU A 54 1.91 -16.23 3.81
N LEU A 55 1.73 -14.91 3.65
CA LEU A 55 0.73 -14.15 4.41
C LEU A 55 -0.70 -14.66 4.15
N ALA A 56 -1.02 -14.96 2.89
CA ALA A 56 -2.31 -15.56 2.52
C ALA A 56 -2.49 -16.96 3.11
N ALA A 57 -1.42 -17.75 3.19
CA ALA A 57 -1.43 -19.07 3.81
C ALA A 57 -1.63 -19.00 5.33
N ILE A 58 -0.99 -18.04 6.01
CA ILE A 58 -1.21 -17.77 7.45
C ILE A 58 -2.68 -17.42 7.69
N ARG A 59 -3.27 -16.54 6.86
CA ARG A 59 -4.69 -16.20 6.91
C ARG A 59 -5.62 -17.41 6.74
N SER A 60 -5.18 -18.42 6.00
CA SER A 60 -5.97 -19.61 5.70
C SER A 60 -5.82 -20.71 6.76
N LEU A 61 -5.02 -20.50 7.81
CA LEU A 61 -4.92 -21.44 8.92
C LEU A 61 -6.27 -21.53 9.65
N PRO A 62 -6.62 -22.69 10.24
CA PRO A 62 -7.82 -22.81 11.05
C PRO A 62 -7.73 -21.89 12.27
N SER A 63 -8.79 -21.13 12.54
CA SER A 63 -8.92 -20.36 13.78
C SER A 63 -8.85 -21.33 14.97
N MET A 64 -7.93 -21.09 15.90
CA MET A 64 -7.74 -21.93 17.08
C MET A 64 -8.86 -21.76 18.13
N ASP A 65 -9.64 -20.69 18.03
CA ASP A 65 -10.84 -20.53 18.83
C ASP A 65 -12.00 -21.31 18.20
N SER A 66 -12.48 -22.33 18.94
CA SER A 66 -13.69 -23.10 18.63
C SER A 66 -14.97 -22.25 18.63
N THR A 67 -14.86 -21.00 19.07
CA THR A 67 -15.93 -20.00 18.95
C THR A 67 -15.78 -19.30 17.61
N PRO A 68 -16.79 -19.36 16.72
CA PRO A 68 -16.76 -18.59 15.51
C PRO A 68 -16.55 -17.11 15.84
N TRP A 69 -15.55 -16.48 15.22
CA TRP A 69 -15.11 -15.11 15.52
C TRP A 69 -16.23 -14.06 15.43
N TRP A 70 -17.31 -14.32 14.67
CA TRP A 70 -18.51 -13.47 14.61
C TRP A 70 -19.37 -13.49 15.90
N VAL A 71 -19.05 -14.36 16.85
CA VAL A 71 -19.73 -14.46 18.16
C VAL A 71 -18.97 -13.68 19.26
N ALA A 72 -17.72 -13.26 19.02
CA ALA A 72 -16.92 -12.50 19.97
C ALA A 72 -17.15 -10.98 19.81
N TYR A 73 -18.07 -10.43 20.61
CA TYR A 73 -18.21 -8.98 20.82
C TYR A 73 -17.12 -8.43 21.77
N PRO A 74 -16.87 -7.11 21.75
CA PRO A 74 -15.90 -6.41 20.92
C PRO A 74 -14.51 -6.43 21.57
N GLN A 75 -13.75 -7.50 21.36
CA GLN A 75 -12.30 -7.46 21.57
C GLN A 75 -11.66 -7.67 20.19
N PRO A 76 -10.61 -6.92 19.83
CA PRO A 76 -9.87 -7.23 18.61
C PRO A 76 -9.40 -8.68 18.72
N SER A 77 -9.85 -9.53 17.80
CA SER A 77 -9.46 -10.92 17.77
C SER A 77 -7.94 -10.99 17.57
N ASP A 78 -7.26 -11.67 18.49
CA ASP A 78 -5.81 -11.92 18.42
C ASP A 78 -5.49 -13.13 17.52
N SER A 79 -6.49 -13.64 16.78
CA SER A 79 -6.32 -14.75 15.85
C SER A 79 -5.30 -14.39 14.77
N LEU A 80 -4.24 -15.18 14.66
CA LEU A 80 -3.19 -15.00 13.64
C LEU A 80 -3.76 -14.99 12.21
N CYS A 81 -4.90 -15.66 11.99
CA CYS A 81 -5.57 -15.72 10.70
C CYS A 81 -6.13 -14.35 10.25
N GLU A 82 -6.30 -13.42 11.18
CA GLU A 82 -6.74 -12.05 10.91
C GLU A 82 -5.56 -11.09 10.64
N LEU A 83 -4.32 -11.59 10.75
CA LEU A 83 -3.09 -10.79 10.66
C LEU A 83 -3.14 -9.52 11.54
N PRO A 84 -3.44 -9.65 12.85
CA PRO A 84 -3.72 -8.51 13.71
C PRO A 84 -2.51 -7.58 13.79
N GLY A 85 -2.75 -6.30 13.51
CA GLY A 85 -1.73 -5.25 13.53
C GLY A 85 -0.70 -5.30 12.40
N PHE A 86 -0.78 -6.26 11.46
CA PHE A 86 0.20 -6.37 10.37
C PHE A 86 0.32 -5.08 9.55
N HIS A 87 -0.81 -4.46 9.18
CA HIS A 87 -0.82 -3.19 8.44
C HIS A 87 -0.12 -2.03 9.20
N ILE A 88 -0.14 -2.05 10.54
CA ILE A 88 0.54 -1.06 11.37
C ILE A 88 2.05 -1.32 11.32
N VAL A 89 2.45 -2.59 11.46
CA VAL A 89 3.86 -2.99 11.36
C VAL A 89 4.41 -2.70 9.96
N TRP A 90 3.66 -3.04 8.90
CA TRP A 90 3.97 -2.67 7.53
C TRP A 90 4.24 -1.17 7.38
N GLN A 91 3.32 -0.33 7.87
CA GLN A 91 3.49 1.12 7.79
C GLN A 91 4.74 1.58 8.57
N SER A 92 5.00 1.01 9.75
CA SER A 92 6.19 1.32 10.54
C SER A 92 7.46 0.93 9.80
N CYS A 93 7.53 -0.27 9.20
CA CYS A 93 8.66 -0.72 8.39
C CYS A 93 8.83 0.16 7.15
N TYR A 94 7.74 0.52 6.46
CA TYR A 94 7.77 1.43 5.32
C TYR A 94 8.36 2.78 5.72
N GLN A 95 7.92 3.37 6.84
CA GLN A 95 8.46 4.66 7.29
C GLN A 95 9.90 4.52 7.78
N ALA A 96 10.23 3.46 8.51
CA ALA A 96 11.58 3.23 9.03
C ALA A 96 12.60 3.04 7.91
N LEU A 97 12.32 2.18 6.94
CA LEU A 97 13.22 1.94 5.80
C LEU A 97 13.27 3.16 4.86
N ARG A 98 12.15 3.87 4.69
CA ARG A 98 12.16 5.17 4.01
C ARG A 98 13.06 6.18 4.72
N CYS A 99 13.09 6.18 6.06
CA CYS A 99 13.83 7.13 6.89
C CYS A 99 15.20 6.62 7.40
N GLU A 100 15.64 5.40 7.06
CA GLU A 100 16.96 4.84 7.41
C GLU A 100 18.06 5.65 6.69
N CYS A 101 18.29 6.84 7.23
CA CYS A 101 19.10 7.93 6.74
C CYS A 101 19.63 8.67 7.98
N GLY A 102 20.82 8.30 8.43
CA GLY A 102 21.49 9.07 9.49
C GLY A 102 22.80 8.52 10.07
N GLY A 103 23.38 7.42 9.56
CA GLY A 103 24.54 6.83 10.23
C GLY A 103 25.58 6.05 9.44
N CYS A 104 25.36 5.67 8.19
CA CYS A 104 26.36 4.90 7.42
C CYS A 104 26.40 5.40 5.97
N ASP A 105 27.61 5.52 5.44
CA ASP A 105 28.02 6.14 4.17
C ASP A 105 27.47 5.51 2.87
N ASP A 106 26.40 4.70 2.93
CA ASP A 106 25.77 4.11 1.75
C ASP A 106 24.40 4.77 1.49
N GLN A 107 24.23 5.31 0.28
CA GLN A 107 23.16 6.20 -0.15
C GLN A 107 21.74 5.72 0.21
N HIS A 108 21.16 6.43 1.18
CA HIS A 108 19.76 6.76 1.46
C HIS A 108 18.64 6.09 0.61
N PHE A 109 17.81 5.25 1.24
CA PHE A 109 16.53 4.75 0.69
C PHE A 109 15.53 5.87 0.33
N LEU A 110 15.72 7.10 0.84
CA LEU A 110 14.92 8.28 0.47
C LEU A 110 14.96 8.61 -1.03
N THR A 111 15.98 8.14 -1.75
CA THR A 111 16.14 8.37 -3.20
C THR A 111 16.18 7.09 -4.03
N ASP A 112 15.85 5.93 -3.44
CA ASP A 112 15.81 4.66 -4.17
C ASP A 112 14.47 4.48 -4.89
N LYS A 113 14.42 4.81 -6.18
CA LYS A 113 13.28 4.51 -7.07
C LYS A 113 12.81 3.05 -6.99
N LYS A 114 13.74 2.11 -6.78
CA LYS A 114 13.41 0.69 -6.68
C LYS A 114 12.67 0.40 -5.37
N TYR A 115 13.00 1.08 -4.27
CA TYR A 115 12.28 0.97 -3.01
C TYR A 115 10.80 1.32 -3.18
N TYR A 116 10.51 2.47 -3.79
CA TYR A 116 9.14 2.93 -4.01
C TYR A 116 8.37 1.98 -4.96
N ARG A 117 9.01 1.54 -6.05
CA ARG A 117 8.42 0.53 -6.95
C ARG A 117 8.11 -0.78 -6.23
N ARG A 118 9.04 -1.28 -5.41
CA ARG A 118 8.87 -2.51 -4.60
C ARG A 118 7.72 -2.36 -3.62
N ALA A 119 7.68 -1.25 -2.87
CA ALA A 119 6.62 -0.97 -1.90
C ALA A 119 5.25 -0.95 -2.58
N GLY A 120 5.07 -0.17 -3.65
CA GLY A 120 3.80 -0.09 -4.37
C GLY A 120 3.36 -1.43 -4.97
N THR A 121 4.31 -2.21 -5.49
CA THR A 121 4.03 -3.57 -6.01
C THR A 121 3.62 -4.53 -4.89
N ALA A 122 4.31 -4.52 -3.76
CA ALA A 122 4.02 -5.37 -2.61
C ALA A 122 2.63 -5.05 -2.03
N GLU A 123 2.31 -3.78 -1.81
CA GLU A 123 1.00 -3.37 -1.32
C GLU A 123 -0.12 -3.77 -2.29
N ALA A 124 0.10 -3.60 -3.59
CA ALA A 124 -0.84 -4.02 -4.61
C ALA A 124 -1.07 -5.53 -4.63
N LYS A 125 0.00 -6.33 -4.52
CA LYS A 125 -0.10 -7.79 -4.42
C LYS A 125 -0.85 -8.22 -3.15
N MET A 126 -0.58 -7.56 -2.02
CA MET A 126 -1.30 -7.78 -0.76
C MET A 126 -2.79 -7.43 -0.89
N TYR A 127 -3.12 -6.30 -1.51
CA TYR A 127 -4.50 -5.91 -1.79
C TYR A 127 -5.22 -6.89 -2.73
N VAL A 128 -4.56 -7.35 -3.80
CA VAL A 128 -5.13 -8.32 -4.74
C VAL A 128 -5.48 -9.63 -4.04
N ARG A 129 -4.59 -10.12 -3.16
CA ARG A 129 -4.80 -11.34 -2.35
C ARG A 129 -5.69 -11.12 -1.12
N GLY A 130 -6.13 -9.89 -0.86
CA GLY A 130 -7.04 -9.56 0.23
C GLY A 130 -6.41 -9.70 1.61
N ILE A 131 -5.15 -9.31 1.76
CA ILE A 131 -4.47 -9.22 3.06
C ILE A 131 -5.19 -8.14 3.91
N PRO A 132 -5.70 -8.48 5.11
CA PRO A 132 -6.40 -7.54 5.99
C PRO A 132 -5.61 -6.26 6.28
N GLY A 133 -6.31 -5.13 6.31
CA GLY A 133 -5.73 -3.81 6.61
C GLY A 133 -5.05 -3.10 5.44
N ILE A 134 -4.75 -3.82 4.34
CA ILE A 134 -4.26 -3.23 3.08
C ILE A 134 -5.45 -3.08 2.12
N THR A 135 -5.94 -1.85 1.95
CA THR A 135 -7.19 -1.56 1.22
C THR A 135 -6.94 -0.70 -0.01
N GLU A 136 -7.92 -0.62 -0.91
CA GLU A 136 -7.91 0.27 -2.09
C GLU A 136 -7.70 1.74 -1.71
N PHE A 137 -8.04 2.12 -0.48
CA PHE A 137 -7.85 3.48 0.00
C PHE A 137 -6.37 3.88 0.14
N TRP A 138 -5.47 2.91 0.35
CA TRP A 138 -4.03 3.15 0.32
C TRP A 138 -3.61 3.56 -1.10
N ALA A 139 -4.01 2.77 -2.10
CA ALA A 139 -3.78 3.10 -3.50
C ALA A 139 -4.34 4.48 -3.88
N TYR A 140 -5.57 4.82 -3.47
CA TYR A 140 -6.16 6.12 -3.75
C TYR A 140 -5.41 7.28 -3.11
N LYS A 141 -4.93 7.12 -1.87
CA LYS A 141 -4.08 8.11 -1.20
C LYS A 141 -2.75 8.29 -1.94
N THR A 142 -2.09 7.20 -2.31
CA THR A 142 -0.82 7.23 -3.04
C THR A 142 -1.00 7.85 -4.43
N ILE A 143 -2.03 7.45 -5.19
CA ILE A 143 -2.36 8.05 -6.49
C ILE A 143 -2.60 9.57 -6.36
N ASN A 144 -3.33 9.99 -5.32
CA ASN A 144 -3.64 11.39 -5.10
C ASN A 144 -2.41 12.27 -4.85
N LEU A 145 -1.24 11.69 -4.50
CA LEU A 145 0.00 12.46 -4.36
C LEU A 145 0.34 13.21 -5.66
N ILE A 146 -0.01 12.67 -6.83
CA ILE A 146 0.17 13.35 -8.13
C ILE A 146 -0.50 14.73 -8.20
N CYS A 147 -1.51 14.98 -7.35
CA CYS A 147 -2.30 16.20 -7.32
C CYS A 147 -1.89 17.18 -6.21
N VAL A 148 -0.95 16.83 -5.32
CA VAL A 148 -0.63 17.63 -4.11
C VAL A 148 0.75 18.29 -4.20
N LEU A 149 1.58 17.89 -5.15
CA LEU A 149 3.03 18.09 -5.07
C LEU A 149 3.55 19.49 -5.45
N ASP A 150 2.68 20.45 -5.80
CA ASP A 150 3.11 21.83 -6.13
C ASP A 150 3.52 22.67 -4.89
N LYS A 151 3.41 22.13 -3.66
CA LYS A 151 3.47 22.91 -2.41
C LYS A 151 4.82 22.91 -1.69
N HIS A 152 5.74 22.02 -2.02
CA HIS A 152 6.98 21.88 -1.26
C HIS A 152 8.17 21.73 -2.19
N ARG A 153 8.99 22.78 -2.25
CA ARG A 153 10.31 22.80 -2.89
C ARG A 153 11.24 21.66 -2.41
N GLU A 154 10.91 21.04 -1.28
CA GLU A 154 11.60 19.87 -0.69
C GLU A 154 10.93 18.53 -1.02
N LEU A 155 9.68 18.50 -1.51
CA LEU A 155 9.00 17.31 -2.05
C LEU A 155 9.02 17.23 -3.58
N ASP A 156 9.45 18.28 -4.28
CA ASP A 156 9.62 18.27 -5.74
C ASP A 156 10.57 17.13 -6.18
N GLU A 157 11.60 16.84 -5.39
CA GLU A 157 12.52 15.70 -5.60
C GLU A 157 11.85 14.34 -5.35
N HIS A 158 10.68 14.30 -4.70
CA HIS A 158 9.98 13.07 -4.35
C HIS A 158 8.84 12.68 -5.29
N LEU A 159 8.40 13.59 -6.17
CA LEU A 159 7.31 13.31 -7.12
C LEU A 159 7.65 12.09 -7.98
N GLU A 160 8.87 12.04 -8.51
CA GLU A 160 9.33 10.93 -9.33
C GLU A 160 9.26 9.60 -8.55
N PHE A 161 9.73 9.57 -7.30
CA PHE A 161 9.67 8.37 -6.47
C PHE A 161 8.23 7.90 -6.23
N PHE A 162 7.30 8.81 -5.96
CA PHE A 162 5.88 8.44 -5.82
C PHE A 162 5.30 7.92 -7.13
N ILE A 163 5.73 8.42 -8.30
CA ILE A 163 5.30 7.86 -9.59
C ILE A 163 5.75 6.40 -9.72
N HIS A 164 6.94 6.01 -9.23
CA HIS A 164 7.35 4.61 -9.19
C HIS A 164 6.44 3.74 -8.31
N GLU A 165 6.04 4.25 -7.13
CA GLU A 165 5.12 3.56 -6.22
C GLU A 165 3.72 3.42 -6.83
N ILE A 166 3.18 4.51 -7.38
CA ILE A 166 1.87 4.52 -8.03
C ILE A 166 1.86 3.60 -9.25
N HIS A 167 2.94 3.58 -10.03
CA HIS A 167 3.09 2.67 -11.16
C HIS A 167 3.00 1.20 -10.71
N GLY A 168 3.71 0.82 -9.64
CA GLY A 168 3.62 -0.54 -9.08
C GLY A 168 2.18 -0.91 -8.66
N TRP A 169 1.46 0.04 -8.06
CA TRP A 169 0.04 -0.08 -7.73
C TRP A 169 -0.85 -0.28 -8.94
N LEU A 170 -0.76 0.61 -9.93
CA LEU A 170 -1.61 0.60 -11.12
C LEU A 170 -1.32 -0.61 -12.02
N GLN A 171 -0.06 -0.98 -12.19
CA GLN A 171 0.34 -2.14 -13.00
C GLN A 171 -0.19 -3.45 -12.41
N THR A 172 -0.15 -3.60 -11.08
CA THR A 172 -0.52 -4.84 -10.40
C THR A 172 -2.01 -4.92 -10.08
N ALA A 173 -2.59 -3.84 -9.56
CA ALA A 173 -3.95 -3.82 -9.02
C ALA A 173 -4.90 -2.89 -9.80
N GLY A 174 -4.45 -2.19 -10.84
CA GLY A 174 -5.25 -1.25 -11.62
C GLY A 174 -6.63 -1.79 -12.06
N PRO A 175 -6.72 -3.01 -12.65
CA PRO A 175 -8.00 -3.60 -13.01
C PRO A 175 -8.93 -3.81 -11.81
N LYS A 176 -8.42 -4.36 -10.71
CA LYS A 176 -9.20 -4.61 -9.49
C LYS A 176 -9.65 -3.31 -8.83
N LEU A 177 -8.78 -2.29 -8.81
CA LEU A 177 -9.13 -0.95 -8.31
C LEU A 177 -10.27 -0.36 -9.12
N ALA A 178 -10.23 -0.44 -10.46
CA ALA A 178 -11.30 0.07 -11.30
C ALA A 178 -12.62 -0.72 -11.19
N GLU A 179 -12.54 -2.04 -11.06
CA GLU A 179 -13.70 -2.91 -10.90
C GLU A 179 -14.44 -2.67 -9.58
N THR A 180 -13.68 -2.48 -8.49
CA THR A 180 -14.21 -2.30 -7.13
C THR A 180 -14.53 -0.85 -6.76
N LEU A 181 -14.20 0.12 -7.63
CA LEU A 181 -14.48 1.53 -7.42
C LEU A 181 -15.98 1.81 -7.44
N ASP A 182 -16.53 2.19 -6.27
CA ASP A 182 -17.88 2.75 -6.19
C ASP A 182 -17.88 4.18 -6.74
N SER A 183 -18.40 4.33 -7.95
CA SER A 183 -18.33 5.57 -8.72
C SER A 183 -19.18 6.70 -8.16
N ASN A 184 -20.18 6.37 -7.33
CA ASN A 184 -21.04 7.34 -6.66
C ASN A 184 -20.51 7.73 -5.27
N GLN A 185 -19.57 6.96 -4.71
CA GLN A 185 -19.00 7.25 -3.40
C GLN A 185 -18.31 8.61 -3.42
N VAL A 186 -18.69 9.49 -2.49
CA VAL A 186 -18.03 10.78 -2.30
C VAL A 186 -16.87 10.59 -1.31
N LYS A 187 -15.68 11.07 -1.71
CA LYS A 187 -14.49 11.09 -0.86
C LYS A 187 -13.82 12.45 -0.94
N SER A 188 -13.08 12.76 0.11
CA SER A 188 -12.31 13.99 0.23
C SER A 188 -10.84 13.69 0.07
N PHE A 189 -10.19 14.44 -0.82
CA PHE A 189 -8.74 14.40 -0.99
C PHE A 189 -8.18 15.82 -1.10
N VAL A 190 -7.03 16.06 -0.48
CA VAL A 190 -6.32 17.33 -0.63
C VAL A 190 -5.75 17.43 -2.04
N ARG A 191 -5.81 18.61 -2.65
CA ARG A 191 -5.21 18.92 -3.96
C ARG A 191 -4.58 20.30 -3.96
N ALA A 192 -3.48 20.46 -4.70
CA ALA A 192 -2.88 21.76 -4.96
C ALA A 192 -3.73 22.57 -5.95
N VAL A 193 -3.69 23.90 -5.80
CA VAL A 193 -4.36 24.82 -6.72
C VAL A 193 -3.43 25.10 -7.89
N ARG A 194 -3.89 24.82 -9.12
CA ARG A 194 -3.14 25.14 -10.34
C ARG A 194 -2.75 26.62 -10.35
N GLY A 195 -1.45 26.89 -10.39
CA GLY A 195 -0.88 28.24 -10.42
C GLY A 195 -0.84 28.99 -9.07
N ARG A 196 -1.26 28.35 -7.97
CA ARG A 196 -1.08 28.86 -6.60
C ARG A 196 -0.49 27.76 -5.72
N ARG A 197 0.82 27.61 -5.87
CA ARG A 197 1.67 26.62 -5.20
C ARG A 197 1.53 26.61 -3.67
N ASP A 198 1.21 27.75 -3.07
CA ASP A 198 1.03 27.92 -1.63
C ASP A 198 -0.31 27.38 -1.09
N LYS A 199 -1.26 27.03 -1.97
CA LYS A 199 -2.63 26.70 -1.57
C LYS A 199 -3.01 25.28 -1.95
N SER A 200 -3.59 24.60 -0.97
CA SER A 200 -4.19 23.29 -1.12
C SER A 200 -5.60 23.31 -0.52
N TYR A 201 -6.55 22.69 -1.20
CA TYR A 201 -7.91 22.55 -0.71
C TYR A 201 -8.30 21.08 -0.61
N GLU A 202 -9.12 20.77 0.37
CA GLU A 202 -9.83 19.50 0.41
C GLU A 202 -10.95 19.54 -0.64
N ILE A 203 -10.90 18.59 -1.58
CA ILE A 203 -11.86 18.46 -2.66
C ILE A 203 -12.73 17.23 -2.40
N SER A 204 -14.01 17.47 -2.14
CA SER A 204 -15.03 16.45 -1.90
C SER A 204 -15.85 16.23 -3.16
N VAL A 205 -15.54 15.16 -3.89
CA VAL A 205 -16.19 14.80 -5.16
C VAL A 205 -16.36 13.29 -5.25
N THR A 206 -17.09 12.80 -6.26
CA THR A 206 -17.27 11.36 -6.43
C THR A 206 -15.95 10.67 -6.79
N MET A 207 -15.81 9.39 -6.47
CA MET A 207 -14.62 8.61 -6.85
C MET A 207 -14.42 8.54 -8.36
N PHE A 208 -15.49 8.59 -9.15
CA PHE A 208 -15.39 8.75 -10.60
C PHE A 208 -14.68 10.06 -10.98
N GLN A 209 -15.07 11.19 -10.35
CA GLN A 209 -14.45 12.49 -10.60
C GLN A 209 -13.00 12.54 -10.11
N HIS A 210 -12.68 11.88 -8.98
CA HIS A 210 -11.29 11.69 -8.53
C HIS A 210 -10.47 10.93 -9.58
N TRP A 211 -10.97 9.80 -10.08
CA TRP A 211 -10.26 9.02 -11.09
C TRP A 211 -10.01 9.79 -12.38
N GLN A 212 -11.02 10.50 -12.91
CA GLN A 212 -10.84 11.32 -14.11
C GLN A 212 -9.80 12.41 -13.89
N HIS A 213 -9.77 13.01 -12.69
CA HIS A 213 -8.81 14.02 -12.34
C HIS A 213 -7.38 13.45 -12.23
N TRP A 214 -7.17 12.36 -11.50
CA TRP A 214 -5.88 11.69 -11.39
C TRP A 214 -5.32 11.29 -12.76
N LYS A 215 -6.17 10.69 -13.62
CA LYS A 215 -5.81 10.38 -15.00
C LYS A 215 -5.30 11.61 -15.75
N LYS A 216 -6.02 12.73 -15.66
CA LYS A 216 -5.61 13.99 -16.29
C LYS A 216 -4.30 14.51 -15.72
N SER A 217 -4.11 14.46 -14.40
CA SER A 217 -2.89 14.92 -13.74
C SER A 217 -1.66 14.12 -14.19
N PHE A 218 -1.77 12.80 -14.32
CA PHE A 218 -0.68 11.98 -14.88
C PHE A 218 -0.27 12.41 -16.28
N LEU A 219 -1.26 12.70 -17.14
CA LEU A 219 -0.96 13.20 -18.48
C LEU A 219 -0.27 14.57 -18.42
N GLU A 220 -0.74 15.49 -17.57
CA GLU A 220 -0.15 16.82 -17.42
C GLU A 220 1.32 16.73 -16.96
N VAL A 221 1.61 15.97 -15.90
CA VAL A 221 2.99 15.85 -15.40
C VAL A 221 3.89 15.05 -16.34
N SER A 222 3.34 14.18 -17.21
CA SER A 222 4.15 13.45 -18.20
C SER A 222 4.85 14.36 -19.24
N PHE A 223 4.45 15.64 -19.31
CA PHE A 223 5.11 16.65 -20.14
C PHE A 223 6.00 17.61 -19.34
N ASP A 224 6.11 17.43 -18.03
CA ASP A 224 6.79 18.36 -17.15
C ASP A 224 8.30 18.05 -17.07
N GLU A 225 9.10 18.77 -17.86
CA GLU A 225 10.55 18.59 -17.90
C GLU A 225 11.27 19.23 -16.70
N ASP A 226 10.60 20.12 -15.97
CA ASP A 226 11.20 20.87 -14.87
C ASP A 226 11.28 20.02 -13.60
N PHE A 227 10.38 19.04 -13.45
CA PHE A 227 10.23 18.25 -12.22
C PHE A 227 10.42 16.74 -12.39
N LEU A 228 10.39 16.21 -13.62
CA LEU A 228 10.53 14.78 -13.87
C LEU A 228 11.65 14.47 -14.86
N SER A 229 12.43 13.43 -14.54
CA SER A 229 13.35 12.84 -15.51
C SER A 229 12.59 12.26 -16.72
N SER A 230 13.33 11.88 -17.78
CA SER A 230 12.73 11.16 -18.91
C SER A 230 12.01 9.88 -18.48
N GLU A 231 12.60 9.12 -17.56
CA GLU A 231 12.00 7.91 -16.99
C GLU A 231 10.73 8.24 -16.20
N GLY A 232 10.77 9.25 -15.33
CA GLY A 232 9.61 9.67 -14.53
C GLY A 232 8.44 10.10 -15.41
N ARG A 233 8.72 10.81 -16.51
CA ARG A 233 7.70 11.22 -17.49
C ARG A 233 7.11 10.05 -18.27
N GLU A 234 7.93 9.07 -18.63
CA GLU A 234 7.47 7.84 -19.27
C GLU A 234 6.55 7.05 -18.35
N LEU A 235 6.95 6.84 -17.09
CA LEU A 235 6.12 6.17 -16.09
C LEU A 235 4.81 6.93 -15.81
N ALA A 236 4.84 8.26 -15.76
CA ALA A 236 3.61 9.05 -15.62
C ALA A 236 2.65 8.82 -16.80
N ARG A 237 3.19 8.71 -18.02
CA ARG A 237 2.40 8.39 -19.22
C ARG A 237 1.83 6.98 -19.15
N GLU A 238 2.62 6.01 -18.72
CA GLU A 238 2.16 4.63 -18.51
C GLU A 238 1.04 4.56 -17.47
N CYS A 239 1.18 5.26 -16.34
CA CYS A 239 0.12 5.40 -15.34
C CYS A 239 -1.17 5.98 -15.95
N HIS A 240 -1.08 7.05 -16.74
CA HIS A 240 -2.21 7.59 -17.48
C HIS A 240 -2.85 6.54 -18.40
N ASP A 241 -2.04 5.80 -19.16
CA ASP A 241 -2.52 4.83 -20.15
C ASP A 241 -3.18 3.62 -19.48
N ILE A 242 -2.61 3.12 -18.37
CA ILE A 242 -3.24 2.08 -17.54
C ILE A 242 -4.60 2.58 -17.05
N MET A 243 -4.66 3.78 -16.46
CA MET A 243 -5.91 4.34 -15.93
C MET A 243 -6.95 4.64 -17.01
N LYS A 244 -6.51 5.01 -18.22
CA LYS A 244 -7.35 5.23 -19.40
C LYS A 244 -7.92 3.92 -19.95
N GLY A 245 -7.13 2.85 -19.90
CA GLY A 245 -7.53 1.50 -20.33
C GLY A 245 -8.55 0.84 -19.41
N GLN A 246 -8.72 1.33 -18.18
CA GLN A 246 -9.70 0.78 -17.24
C GLN A 246 -11.13 1.30 -17.51
N ASN A 247 -12.09 0.37 -17.56
CA ASN A 247 -13.51 0.71 -17.67
C ASN A 247 -14.12 0.94 -16.29
N ILE A 248 -14.23 2.22 -15.89
CA ILE A 248 -14.93 2.59 -14.66
C ILE A 248 -16.40 2.79 -14.94
N LYS A 249 -17.24 2.23 -14.07
CA LYS A 249 -18.70 2.39 -14.13
C LYS A 249 -19.06 3.87 -14.10
N LEU A 250 -19.97 4.30 -14.97
CA LEU A 250 -20.46 5.68 -14.90
C LEU A 250 -21.27 5.87 -13.61
N PRO A 251 -21.22 7.06 -12.98
CA PRO A 251 -22.13 7.38 -11.89
C PRO A 251 -23.57 7.19 -12.32
N SER A 252 -24.36 6.53 -11.47
CA SER A 252 -25.80 6.38 -11.69
C SER A 252 -26.45 7.70 -11.29
N PHE A 253 -26.86 8.50 -12.28
CA PHE A 253 -27.69 9.66 -12.00
C PHE A 253 -29.11 9.16 -11.65
N PHE A 254 -29.51 9.35 -10.39
CA PHE A 254 -30.89 9.24 -9.95
C PHE A 254 -31.48 10.64 -9.80
#